data_AF-A0A1I2JM09-F1
#
_entry.id   AF-A0A1I2JM09-F1
#
_cell.length_a   1.000
_cell.length_b   1.000
_cell.length_c   1.000
_cell.angle_alpha   90.00
_cell.angle_beta   90.00
_cell.angle_gamma   90.00
#
_symmetry.space_group_name_H-M   'P 1'
#
loop_
_entity.id
_entity.type
_entity.pdbx_description
1 polymer ?
#
loop_
_entity_poly.entity_id
_entity_poly.type
_entity_poly.pdbx_seq_one_letter_code
_entity_poly.pdbx_strand_id
1 'polypeptide(L)'
;MIADVRRAAGTRTLVDLVLQWTWVRRRSAEGDRADLDDGVTLKVSGFTKSIGGTAMAGKATRLRPGWLLVAAGQPPIWEDRSGKHRTELSGPLGLIGDGDRVPAGPKFRRYTLKSAGRSYDLAVPLADVETVRYALSTVPNGEIVA
;
A
#
# COMPACT_ATOMS: atom_id res chain seq x y z
N MET A 1 -13.37 -10.71 -14.55
CA MET A 1 -12.37 -9.82 -15.18
C MET A 1 -11.09 -9.96 -14.37
N ILE A 2 -9.98 -10.37 -15.00
CA ILE A 2 -8.68 -10.39 -14.34
C ILE A 2 -8.23 -8.93 -14.35
N ALA A 3 -8.38 -8.22 -13.22
CA ALA A 3 -7.80 -6.89 -13.09
C ALA A 3 -6.30 -7.02 -13.37
N ASP A 4 -5.75 -6.18 -14.25
CA ASP A 4 -4.31 -6.12 -14.44
C ASP A 4 -3.68 -5.71 -13.10
N VAL A 5 -2.89 -6.60 -12.48
CA VAL A 5 -2.25 -6.35 -11.19
C VAL A 5 -0.79 -6.03 -11.44
N ARG A 6 -0.42 -4.78 -11.18
CA ARG A 6 0.92 -4.25 -11.44
C ARG A 6 1.61 -3.81 -10.15
N ARG A 7 2.94 -3.94 -10.07
CA ARG A 7 3.72 -3.43 -8.93
C ARG A 7 3.96 -1.92 -9.04
N ALA A 8 3.80 -1.21 -7.92
CA ALA A 8 4.06 0.23 -7.84
C ALA A 8 5.55 0.58 -8.02
N ALA A 9 5.84 1.81 -8.44
CA ALA A 9 7.17 2.25 -8.81
C ALA A 9 8.21 2.17 -7.66
N GLY A 10 7.84 2.57 -6.43
CA GLY A 10 8.71 2.56 -5.25
C GLY A 10 8.98 1.18 -4.65
N THR A 11 8.22 0.19 -5.11
CA THR A 11 8.26 -1.20 -4.68
C THR A 11 9.36 -2.03 -5.37
N ARG A 12 10.17 -1.38 -6.21
CA ARG A 12 11.25 -2.00 -6.98
C ARG A 12 12.48 -2.42 -6.17
N THR A 13 13.11 -3.48 -6.64
CA THR A 13 14.39 -4.05 -6.15
C THR A 13 15.57 -3.43 -6.90
N LEU A 14 16.80 -3.51 -6.36
CA LEU A 14 18.02 -3.01 -7.04
C LEU A 14 18.20 -3.60 -8.47
N VAL A 15 17.67 -4.79 -8.72
CA VAL A 15 17.64 -5.44 -10.04
C VAL A 15 16.75 -4.70 -11.05
N ASP A 16 15.65 -4.09 -10.62
CA ASP A 16 14.77 -3.27 -11.48
C ASP A 16 15.44 -1.95 -11.92
N LEU A 17 16.34 -1.40 -11.10
CA LEU A 17 17.12 -0.20 -11.43
C LEU A 17 18.18 -0.50 -12.50
N VAL A 18 18.75 -1.71 -12.50
CA VAL A 18 19.72 -2.16 -13.52
C VAL A 18 19.02 -2.35 -14.88
N LEU A 19 17.83 -2.94 -14.90
CA LEU A 19 17.02 -3.09 -16.13
C LEU A 19 16.44 -1.76 -16.65
N GLN A 20 16.42 -0.70 -15.83
CA GLN A 20 16.00 0.64 -16.25
C GLN A 20 17.03 1.32 -17.18
N TRP A 21 18.29 0.90 -17.15
CA TRP A 21 19.34 1.40 -18.05
C TRP A 21 19.14 0.91 -19.50
N THR A 22 18.38 -0.17 -19.72
CA THR A 22 18.17 -0.80 -21.03
C THR A 22 16.82 -0.46 -21.67
N TRP A 23 16.45 0.83 -21.75
CA TRP A 23 15.39 1.27 -22.67
C TRP A 23 13.94 0.81 -22.36
N VAL A 24 13.53 0.76 -21.08
CA VAL A 24 12.11 0.55 -20.72
C VAL A 24 11.56 1.82 -20.07
N ARG A 25 10.54 2.43 -20.70
CA ARG A 25 9.69 3.56 -20.26
C ARG A 25 9.88 3.95 -18.78
N ARG A 26 10.32 5.19 -18.53
CA ARG A 26 10.31 5.81 -17.18
C ARG A 26 8.95 5.53 -16.52
N ARG A 27 8.92 4.65 -15.51
CA ARG A 27 7.75 4.48 -14.64
C ARG A 27 7.89 5.46 -13.49
N SER A 28 7.01 6.45 -13.42
CA SER A 28 6.97 7.49 -12.39
C SER A 28 5.69 7.35 -11.56
N ALA A 29 5.63 8.02 -10.41
CA ALA A 29 4.41 8.12 -9.60
C ALA A 29 3.23 8.69 -10.41
N GLU A 30 3.50 9.54 -11.42
CA GLU A 30 2.50 10.06 -12.35
C GLU A 30 1.90 8.94 -13.23
N GLY A 31 2.74 8.00 -13.68
CA GLY A 31 2.28 6.82 -14.43
C GLY A 31 1.43 5.90 -13.56
N ASP A 32 1.82 5.71 -12.30
CA ASP A 32 1.02 4.90 -11.36
C ASP A 32 -0.35 5.56 -11.06
N ARG A 33 -0.43 6.90 -11.07
CA ARG A 33 -1.72 7.60 -10.98
C ARG A 33 -2.60 7.39 -12.21
N ALA A 34 -2.02 7.51 -13.41
CA ALA A 34 -2.74 7.22 -14.65
C ALA A 34 -3.22 5.77 -14.70
N ASP A 35 -2.38 4.82 -14.27
CA ASP A 35 -2.75 3.40 -14.17
C ASP A 35 -3.95 3.22 -13.22
N LEU A 36 -3.98 3.91 -12.06
CA LEU A 36 -5.13 3.87 -11.15
C LEU A 36 -6.40 4.45 -11.77
N ASP A 37 -6.29 5.56 -12.49
CA ASP A 37 -7.41 6.20 -13.18
C ASP A 37 -7.98 5.29 -14.30
N ASP A 38 -7.12 4.48 -14.93
CA ASP A 38 -7.48 3.46 -15.92
C ASP A 38 -8.01 2.15 -15.28
N GLY A 39 -8.12 2.09 -13.95
CA GLY A 39 -8.66 0.94 -13.21
C GLY A 39 -7.66 -0.20 -12.97
N VAL A 40 -6.36 0.04 -13.17
CA VAL A 40 -5.30 -0.93 -12.86
C VAL A 40 -5.18 -1.06 -11.34
N THR A 41 -4.99 -2.29 -10.86
CA THR A 41 -4.69 -2.53 -9.45
C THR A 41 -3.19 -2.44 -9.20
N LEU A 42 -2.77 -1.52 -8.34
CA LEU A 42 -1.39 -1.38 -7.92
C LEU A 42 -1.09 -2.20 -6.66
N LYS A 43 0.02 -2.93 -6.72
CA LYS A 43 0.58 -3.72 -5.63
C LYS A 43 1.76 -2.97 -5.01
N VAL A 44 1.52 -2.33 -3.88
CA VAL A 44 2.49 -1.54 -3.12
C VAL A 44 3.11 -2.41 -2.03
N SER A 45 4.43 -2.57 -2.02
CA SER A 45 5.12 -3.24 -0.93
C SER A 45 4.98 -2.46 0.36
N GLY A 46 4.82 -3.16 1.48
CA GLY A 46 4.81 -2.50 2.76
C GLY A 46 5.12 -3.42 3.92
N PHE A 47 5.14 -2.82 5.11
CA PHE A 47 5.21 -3.53 6.37
C PHE A 47 4.11 -3.08 7.32
N THR A 48 3.58 -4.01 8.10
CA THR A 48 2.60 -3.72 9.16
C THR A 48 2.80 -4.67 10.33
N LYS A 49 2.38 -4.25 11.52
CA LYS A 49 2.30 -5.07 12.74
C LYS A 49 0.85 -5.41 13.10
N SER A 50 -0.12 -4.64 12.59
CA SER A 50 -1.49 -4.61 13.10
C SER A 50 -2.55 -5.07 12.09
N ILE A 51 -2.30 -4.97 10.77
CA ILE A 51 -3.24 -5.45 9.76
C ILE A 51 -3.16 -6.99 9.66
N GLY A 52 -4.31 -7.67 9.56
CA GLY A 52 -4.37 -9.13 9.45
C GLY A 52 -4.45 -9.92 10.77
N GLY A 53 -4.85 -9.28 11.87
CA GLY A 53 -5.50 -10.01 12.98
C GLY A 53 -4.62 -10.73 14.01
N THR A 54 -3.32 -10.45 14.10
CA THR A 54 -2.51 -10.95 15.23
C THR A 54 -1.55 -9.87 15.72
N ALA A 55 -2.08 -8.85 16.40
CA ALA A 55 -1.28 -8.07 17.32
C ALA A 55 -1.06 -8.94 18.57
N MET A 56 0.05 -9.66 18.63
CA MET A 56 0.48 -10.31 19.87
C MET A 56 0.87 -9.20 20.85
N ALA A 57 -0.01 -8.91 21.80
CA ALA A 57 0.27 -8.02 22.91
C ALA A 57 1.52 -8.54 23.66
N GLY A 58 2.53 -7.69 23.83
CA GLY A 58 3.63 -7.93 24.77
C GLY A 58 5.01 -8.30 24.22
N LYS A 59 5.17 -8.58 22.92
CA LYS A 59 6.52 -8.81 22.32
C LYS A 59 6.69 -7.93 21.10
N ALA A 60 7.83 -7.23 21.00
CA ALA A 60 8.16 -6.31 19.92
C ALA A 60 7.64 -6.82 18.57
N THR A 61 6.49 -6.29 18.14
CA THR A 61 5.70 -6.90 17.09
C THR A 61 6.53 -6.78 15.81
N ARG A 62 7.00 -7.93 15.30
CA ARG A 62 7.86 -7.98 14.12
C ARG A 62 7.11 -7.34 12.95
N LEU A 63 7.73 -6.37 12.29
CA LEU A 63 7.20 -5.80 11.05
C LEU A 63 6.99 -6.94 10.04
N ARG A 64 5.75 -7.15 9.61
CA ARG A 64 5.40 -8.20 8.64
C ARG A 64 5.39 -7.61 7.25
N PRO A 65 6.20 -8.14 6.32
CA PRO A 65 6.14 -7.71 4.93
C PRO A 65 4.83 -8.20 4.29
N GLY A 66 4.30 -7.39 3.39
CA GLY A 66 3.15 -7.73 2.58
C GLY A 66 2.96 -6.73 1.46
N TRP A 67 1.75 -6.74 0.91
CA TRP A 67 1.36 -5.94 -0.21
C TRP A 67 0.05 -5.24 0.09
N LEU A 68 0.03 -3.93 -0.09
CA LEU A 68 -1.21 -3.18 -0.18
C LEU A 68 -1.64 -3.15 -1.64
N LEU A 69 -2.76 -3.80 -1.94
CA LEU A 69 -3.41 -3.74 -3.23
C LEU A 69 -4.38 -2.57 -3.22
N VAL A 70 -4.17 -1.62 -4.13
CA VAL A 70 -5.00 -0.41 -4.26
C VAL A 70 -5.49 -0.27 -5.70
N ALA A 71 -6.76 0.05 -5.87
CA ALA A 71 -7.38 0.38 -7.14
C ALA A 71 -8.34 1.55 -6.90
N ALA A 72 -8.52 2.41 -7.91
CA ALA A 72 -9.41 3.56 -7.76
C ALA A 72 -10.86 3.10 -7.50
N GLY A 73 -11.51 3.69 -6.50
CA GLY A 73 -12.90 3.41 -6.15
C GLY A 73 -13.16 2.02 -5.55
N GLN A 74 -12.12 1.24 -5.22
CA GLN A 74 -12.26 -0.11 -4.65
C GLN A 74 -11.64 -0.19 -3.25
N PRO A 75 -12.25 -0.95 -2.32
CA PRO A 75 -11.65 -1.21 -1.02
C PRO A 75 -10.23 -1.77 -1.15
N PRO A 76 -9.22 -1.17 -0.49
CA PRO A 76 -7.87 -1.65 -0.59
C PRO A 76 -7.71 -2.94 0.22
N ILE A 77 -6.86 -3.83 -0.27
CA ILE A 77 -6.65 -5.14 0.35
C ILE A 77 -5.21 -5.22 0.83
N TRP A 78 -5.02 -5.52 2.10
CA TRP A 78 -3.73 -5.96 2.60
C TRP A 78 -3.58 -7.45 2.34
N GLU A 79 -2.53 -7.83 1.62
CA GLU A 79 -2.14 -9.21 1.35
C GLU A 79 -0.82 -9.50 2.06
N ASP A 80 -0.74 -10.60 2.81
CA ASP A 80 0.52 -11.03 3.40
C ASP A 80 1.55 -11.43 2.31
N ARG A 81 2.82 -11.53 2.67
CA ARG A 81 3.86 -11.91 1.69
C ARG A 81 3.59 -13.25 1.00
N SER A 82 2.90 -14.19 1.67
CA SER A 82 2.59 -15.50 1.13
C SER A 82 1.40 -15.50 0.17
N GLY A 83 0.57 -14.44 0.16
CA GLY A 83 -0.67 -14.36 -0.61
C GLY A 83 -1.83 -15.16 -0.01
N LYS A 84 -1.63 -15.85 1.12
CA LYS A 84 -2.63 -16.72 1.74
C LYS A 84 -3.62 -15.96 2.60
N HIS A 85 -3.21 -14.82 3.15
CA HIS A 85 -4.04 -14.02 4.03
C HIS A 85 -4.28 -12.66 3.41
N ARG A 86 -5.57 -12.37 3.18
CA ARG A 86 -6.04 -11.09 2.66
C ARG A 86 -6.96 -10.44 3.69
N THR A 87 -6.80 -9.14 3.88
CA THR A 87 -7.63 -8.33 4.75
C THR A 87 -8.09 -7.14 3.94
N GLU A 88 -9.37 -7.12 3.61
CA GLU A 88 -10.02 -5.96 3.03
C GLU A 88 -10.12 -4.86 4.08
N LEU A 89 -9.87 -3.62 3.65
CA LEU A 89 -9.92 -2.43 4.49
C LEU A 89 -11.09 -1.58 4.01
N SER A 90 -11.91 -1.13 4.95
CA SER A 90 -13.13 -0.39 4.64
C SER A 90 -13.03 1.08 5.07
N GLY A 91 -13.87 1.90 4.45
CA GLY A 91 -14.02 3.32 4.74
C GLY A 91 -14.43 3.62 6.19
N PRO A 92 -14.17 4.84 6.68
CA PRO A 92 -13.35 5.87 6.05
C PRO A 92 -11.86 5.52 6.06
N LEU A 93 -11.17 5.79 4.95
CA LEU A 93 -9.77 5.45 4.74
C LEU A 93 -8.88 6.69 4.76
N GLY A 94 -7.67 6.57 5.30
CA GLY A 94 -6.71 7.66 5.25
C GLY A 94 -5.32 7.28 5.74
N LEU A 95 -4.28 7.83 5.13
CA LEU A 95 -2.89 7.63 5.52
C LEU A 95 -2.34 8.89 6.19
N ILE A 96 -2.17 8.85 7.51
CA ILE A 96 -1.87 9.99 8.37
C ILE A 96 -0.39 9.99 8.79
N GLY A 97 0.18 11.20 8.88
CA GLY A 97 1.52 11.47 9.37
C GLY A 97 2.49 11.85 8.25
N ASP A 98 3.65 12.37 8.64
CA ASP A 98 4.71 12.83 7.72
C ASP A 98 5.75 11.75 7.40
N GLY A 99 5.59 10.57 8.01
CA GLY A 99 6.41 9.40 7.73
C GLY A 99 7.60 9.25 8.69
N ASP A 100 7.48 8.37 9.68
CA ASP A 100 8.63 8.02 10.52
C ASP A 100 9.62 7.16 9.75
N ARG A 101 10.92 7.32 10.04
CA ARG A 101 11.95 6.44 9.48
C ARG A 101 11.75 5.00 9.98
N VAL A 102 11.89 4.05 9.07
CA VAL A 102 11.94 2.62 9.39
C VAL A 102 13.41 2.18 9.42
N PRO A 103 13.98 1.78 10.57
CA PRO A 103 15.40 1.45 10.69
C PRO A 103 15.88 0.38 9.70
N ALA A 104 15.07 -0.65 9.46
CA ALA A 104 15.38 -1.76 8.56
C ALA A 104 15.01 -1.49 7.08
N GLY A 105 14.54 -0.28 6.74
CA GLY A 105 14.04 0.04 5.41
C GLY A 105 14.14 1.53 5.13
N PRO A 106 15.31 2.06 4.74
CA PRO A 106 15.53 3.51 4.61
C PRO A 106 14.67 4.18 3.54
N LYS A 107 14.18 3.42 2.55
CA LYS A 107 13.21 3.90 1.55
C LYS A 107 11.76 3.91 2.05
N PHE A 108 11.49 3.20 3.15
CA PHE A 108 10.16 3.10 3.74
C PHE A 108 9.95 4.20 4.79
N ARG A 109 8.70 4.64 4.89
CA ARG A 109 8.23 5.54 5.93
C ARG A 109 6.99 4.94 6.56
N ARG A 110 6.91 5.05 7.89
CA ARG A 110 5.78 4.53 8.68
C ARG A 110 4.74 5.63 8.87
N TYR A 111 3.49 5.27 8.62
CA TYR A 111 2.31 6.10 8.73
C TYR A 111 1.24 5.38 9.55
N THR A 112 0.22 6.14 9.95
CA THR A 112 -1.01 5.58 10.53
C THR A 112 -2.06 5.46 9.44
N LEU A 113 -2.46 4.24 9.12
CA LEU A 113 -3.59 3.96 8.24
C LEU A 113 -4.88 3.91 9.06
N LYS A 114 -5.84 4.78 8.75
CA LYS A 114 -7.22 4.72 9.24
C LYS A 114 -8.05 3.84 8.32
N SER A 115 -8.87 2.97 8.91
CA SER A 115 -9.87 2.16 8.20
C SER A 115 -10.96 1.75 9.18
N ALA A 116 -12.23 1.97 8.82
CA ALA A 116 -13.41 1.63 9.64
C ALA A 116 -13.29 2.04 11.13
N GLY A 117 -12.78 3.24 11.40
CA GLY A 117 -12.55 3.77 12.75
C GLY A 117 -11.36 3.16 13.51
N ARG A 118 -10.68 2.16 12.93
CA ARG A 118 -9.45 1.55 13.47
C ARG A 118 -8.22 2.24 12.91
N SER A 119 -7.12 2.10 13.65
CA SER A 119 -5.81 2.65 13.27
C SER A 119 -4.81 1.52 13.17
N TYR A 120 -4.08 1.49 12.07
CA TYR A 120 -3.08 0.49 11.75
C TYR A 120 -1.74 1.16 11.48
N ASP A 121 -0.65 0.51 11.85
CA ASP A 121 0.66 0.90 11.38
C ASP A 121 0.86 0.39 9.94
N LEU A 122 1.30 1.27 9.07
CA LEU A 122 1.64 0.91 7.70
C LEU A 122 2.93 1.63 7.29
N ALA A 123 3.94 0.86 6.92
CA ALA A 123 5.14 1.38 6.29
C ALA A 123 5.11 1.11 4.78
N VAL A 124 5.24 2.16 3.97
CA VAL A 124 5.30 2.09 2.49
C VAL A 124 6.52 2.86 1.97
N PRO A 125 7.01 2.57 0.75
CA PRO A 125 8.06 3.38 0.12
C PRO A 125 7.63 4.84 0.04
N LEU A 126 8.54 5.77 0.35
CA LEU A 126 8.26 7.20 0.31
C LEU A 126 7.73 7.64 -1.08
N ALA A 127 8.24 7.03 -2.15
CA ALA A 127 7.81 7.30 -3.52
C ALA A 127 6.36 6.90 -3.83
N ASP A 128 5.79 5.96 -3.06
CA ASP A 128 4.44 5.42 -3.28
C ASP A 128 3.38 6.11 -2.38
N VAL A 129 3.79 7.02 -1.47
CA VAL A 129 2.90 7.60 -0.45
C VAL A 129 1.75 8.40 -1.07
N GLU A 130 2.06 9.27 -2.01
CA GLU A 130 1.06 10.12 -2.66
C GLU A 130 0.11 9.28 -3.53
N THR A 131 0.62 8.25 -4.20
CA THR A 131 -0.18 7.29 -4.95
C THR A 131 -1.14 6.53 -4.03
N VAL A 132 -0.66 6.07 -2.87
CA VAL A 132 -1.51 5.41 -1.87
C VAL A 132 -2.56 6.37 -1.33
N ARG A 133 -2.19 7.60 -0.94
CA ARG A 133 -3.15 8.62 -0.47
C ARG A 133 -4.24 8.89 -1.49
N TYR A 134 -3.84 9.05 -2.76
CA TYR A 134 -4.77 9.23 -3.86
C TYR A 134 -5.74 8.05 -3.97
N ALA A 135 -5.23 6.83 -4.08
CA ALA A 135 -6.07 5.64 -4.19
C ALA A 135 -7.07 5.52 -3.03
N LEU A 136 -6.61 5.73 -1.79
CA LEU A 136 -7.48 5.70 -0.61
C LEU A 136 -8.58 6.78 -0.66
N SER A 137 -8.28 7.98 -1.16
CA SER A 137 -9.27 9.06 -1.28
C SER A 137 -10.33 8.82 -2.34
N THR A 138 -10.08 7.95 -3.31
CA THR A 138 -11.06 7.59 -4.33
C THR A 138 -12.09 6.58 -3.85
N VAL A 139 -11.82 5.89 -2.74
CA VAL A 139 -12.74 4.88 -2.21
C VAL A 139 -13.92 5.58 -1.55
N PRO A 140 -15.16 5.28 -1.95
CA PRO A 140 -16.32 5.88 -1.30
C PRO A 140 -16.29 5.54 0.20
N ASN A 141 -16.39 6.57 1.04
CA ASN A 141 -16.65 6.38 2.46
C ASN A 141 -17.99 5.67 2.54
N GLY A 142 -18.00 4.38 2.87
CA GLY A 142 -19.23 3.60 2.91
C GLY A 142 -20.30 4.36 3.69
N GLU A 143 -21.29 4.89 2.98
CA GLU A 143 -22.53 5.33 3.60
C GLU A 143 -23.12 4.09 4.24
N ILE A 144 -23.27 4.15 5.56
CA ILE A 144 -24.09 3.20 6.30
C ILE A 144 -25.50 3.48 5.81
N VAL A 145 -25.98 2.68 4.86
CA VAL A 145 -27.41 2.59 4.59
C VAL A 145 -28.00 1.93 5.84
N ALA A 146 -28.60 2.75 6.69
CA ALA A 146 -29.33 2.34 7.89
C ALA A 146 -30.58 1.52 7.54
#